data_AF-A0A226DBQ7-F1
#
_entry.id   AF-A0A226DBQ7-F1
#
_cell.length_a   1.000
_cell.length_b   1.000
_cell.length_c   1.000
_cell.angle_alpha   90.00
_cell.angle_beta   90.00
_cell.angle_gamma   90.00
#
_symmetry.space_group_name_H-M   'P 1'
#
loop_
_entity.id
_entity.type
_entity.pdbx_description
1 polymer ?
#
loop_
_entity_poly.entity_id
_entity_poly.type
_entity_poly.pdbx_seq_one_letter_code
_entity_poly.pdbx_strand_id
1 'polypeptide(L)'
;MSEVYTNEATYAATIEKQTPQWVDWCILELGKDWDRRGAVDTVLINSTMAQLALKIFAKANVTKSAGRSCYNSRIVQLKFDAASPHDAADVTLIHTNIEGYQFITCYTEPYVTLWFYLTPFQPELWVLLLTTIGIIISLTTVCQHFCSLLEHQPFSAWMYVLASLFEETGFVPTRIEKQSFFRISLGVWSIMSVVLTNGYNGIMISELNSPRRQSHAETFGQLVCTNEFETQLKVAIMHEGNPSELETAPNFPIWYDEFILYFVNVSGFSKIESFNSINLHQINDVNDTVGDSECYSLLSPLEPNNERQPLPEFLSVLRILAENFNTFVFNKPSIHQKVFIDLNLFSPRHAFFPKGFSYLSRNLTYLSIQRMIERGVVKCGKTAYVAKSSKIIAEYEFLSKKYPDIKFFVSTETVQSYPTGISLNKAWRSSIVNGFKSLGSGATWRNRN
;
A
#
# COMPACT_ATOMS: atom_id res chain seq x y z
N MET A 1 15.87 -60.16 -28.31
CA MET A 1 15.58 -58.77 -27.86
C MET A 1 16.62 -58.44 -26.82
N SER A 2 17.63 -57.67 -27.21
CA SER A 2 18.76 -57.28 -26.35
C SER A 2 18.47 -55.92 -25.71
N GLU A 3 18.32 -55.89 -24.39
CA GLU A 3 18.21 -54.66 -23.61
C GLU A 3 19.52 -53.88 -23.68
N VAL A 4 19.49 -52.72 -24.33
CA VAL A 4 20.61 -51.79 -24.37
C VAL A 4 20.42 -50.80 -23.23
N TYR A 5 21.29 -50.88 -22.22
CA TYR A 5 21.39 -49.86 -21.17
C TYR A 5 21.96 -48.58 -21.79
N THR A 6 21.09 -47.64 -22.15
CA THR A 6 21.50 -46.28 -22.54
C THR A 6 21.85 -45.49 -21.29
N ASN A 7 23.11 -45.06 -21.17
CA ASN A 7 23.48 -44.07 -20.15
C ASN A 7 22.83 -42.71 -20.51
N GLU A 8 22.60 -41.84 -19.52
CA GLU A 8 21.92 -40.54 -19.73
C GLU A 8 22.58 -39.67 -20.81
N ALA A 9 23.91 -39.76 -20.97
CA ALA A 9 24.65 -39.01 -21.99
C ALA A 9 24.43 -39.56 -23.41
N THR A 10 24.34 -40.89 -23.59
CA THR A 10 24.01 -41.49 -24.89
C THR A 10 22.54 -41.32 -25.24
N TYR A 11 21.63 -41.34 -24.27
CA TYR A 11 20.21 -41.06 -24.49
C TYR A 11 20.00 -39.61 -24.95
N ALA A 12 20.64 -38.64 -24.29
CA ALA A 12 20.57 -37.24 -24.68
C ALA A 12 21.11 -36.99 -26.11
N ALA A 13 22.26 -37.60 -26.45
CA ALA A 13 22.85 -37.47 -27.80
C ALA A 13 22.02 -38.16 -28.89
N THR A 14 21.32 -39.25 -28.57
CA THR A 14 20.47 -39.98 -29.52
C THR A 14 19.16 -39.25 -29.76
N ILE A 15 18.55 -38.67 -28.71
CA ILE A 15 17.41 -37.76 -28.85
C ILE A 15 17.78 -36.54 -29.67
N GLU A 16 18.94 -35.94 -29.44
CA GLU A 16 19.43 -34.76 -30.19
C GLU A 16 19.55 -35.04 -31.70
N LYS A 17 19.94 -36.27 -32.07
CA LYS A 17 20.06 -36.69 -33.48
C LYS A 17 18.72 -37.09 -34.12
N GLN A 18 17.69 -37.39 -33.32
CA GLN A 18 16.38 -37.85 -33.79
C GLN A 18 15.25 -36.83 -33.65
N THR A 19 15.40 -35.77 -32.83
CA THR A 19 14.42 -34.69 -32.80
C THR A 19 14.47 -33.91 -34.12
N PRO A 20 13.39 -33.88 -34.92
CA PRO A 20 13.36 -33.10 -36.15
C PRO A 20 13.69 -31.64 -35.84
N GLN A 21 14.53 -31.02 -36.67
CA GLN A 21 14.99 -29.62 -36.53
C GLN A 21 13.85 -28.57 -36.59
N TRP A 22 12.62 -29.01 -36.83
CA TRP A 22 11.44 -28.17 -36.90
C TRP A 22 10.77 -28.17 -35.52
N VAL A 23 11.25 -27.30 -34.65
CA VAL A 23 10.61 -27.06 -33.36
C VAL A 23 9.52 -26.03 -33.58
N ASP A 24 8.25 -26.43 -33.50
CA ASP A 24 7.14 -25.49 -33.60
C ASP A 24 6.92 -24.77 -32.27
N TRP A 25 6.85 -23.45 -32.34
CA TRP A 25 6.52 -22.59 -31.20
C TRP A 25 5.18 -21.92 -31.40
N CYS A 26 4.36 -21.99 -30.36
CA CYS A 26 3.10 -21.28 -30.26
C CYS A 26 3.28 -20.02 -29.42
N ILE A 27 2.86 -18.88 -29.97
CA ILE A 27 2.81 -17.62 -29.23
C ILE A 27 1.43 -17.50 -28.63
N LEU A 28 1.34 -17.60 -27.30
CA LEU A 28 0.10 -17.31 -26.60
C LEU A 28 -0.01 -15.79 -26.48
N GLU A 29 -0.66 -15.15 -27.45
CA GLU A 29 -1.08 -13.77 -27.30
C GLU A 29 -2.30 -13.74 -26.36
N LEU A 30 -2.04 -13.46 -25.07
CA LEU A 30 -3.08 -13.09 -24.11
C LEU A 30 -3.93 -11.96 -24.69
N GLY A 31 -5.13 -12.29 -25.18
CA GLY A 31 -6.16 -11.30 -25.54
C GLY A 31 -6.81 -11.44 -26.92
N LYS A 32 -6.27 -12.21 -27.87
CA LYS A 32 -6.87 -12.23 -29.23
C LYS A 32 -8.12 -13.08 -29.40
N ASP A 33 -8.35 -14.10 -28.57
CA ASP A 33 -9.52 -14.98 -28.74
C ASP A 33 -10.81 -14.42 -28.10
N TRP A 34 -10.76 -13.26 -27.42
CA TRP A 34 -11.92 -12.69 -26.71
C TRP A 34 -12.23 -11.22 -27.02
N ASP A 35 -11.32 -10.47 -27.65
CA ASP A 35 -11.42 -9.00 -27.66
C ASP A 35 -11.65 -8.42 -29.06
N ARG A 36 -12.91 -8.12 -29.39
CA ARG A 36 -13.27 -7.32 -30.58
C ARG A 36 -13.53 -5.85 -30.27
N ARG A 37 -13.43 -5.38 -29.02
CA ARG A 37 -13.78 -3.99 -28.68
C ARG A 37 -12.98 -3.43 -27.49
N GLY A 38 -11.86 -2.78 -27.83
CA GLY A 38 -11.44 -1.54 -27.16
C GLY A 38 -10.27 -1.67 -26.20
N ALA A 39 -9.04 -1.62 -26.73
CA ALA A 39 -7.85 -1.25 -25.96
C ALA A 39 -6.82 -0.60 -26.90
N VAL A 40 -6.54 0.70 -26.73
CA VAL A 40 -5.59 1.43 -27.59
C VAL A 40 -4.17 1.40 -27.01
N ASP A 41 -4.02 1.35 -25.68
CA ASP A 41 -2.69 1.42 -25.04
C ASP A 41 -2.03 0.05 -24.83
N THR A 42 -2.81 -1.01 -24.57
CA THR A 42 -2.28 -2.39 -24.50
C THR A 42 -1.78 -2.90 -25.85
N VAL A 43 -2.28 -2.32 -26.95
CA VAL A 43 -1.88 -2.67 -28.32
C VAL A 43 -0.46 -2.22 -28.61
N LEU A 44 -0.03 -1.07 -28.08
CA LEU A 44 1.29 -0.51 -28.40
C LEU A 44 2.43 -1.26 -27.69
N ILE A 45 2.29 -1.57 -26.40
CA ILE A 45 3.31 -2.31 -25.65
C ILE A 45 3.40 -3.77 -26.11
N ASN A 46 2.26 -4.42 -26.37
CA ASN A 46 2.25 -5.75 -26.97
C ASN A 46 2.92 -5.74 -28.35
N SER A 47 2.84 -4.64 -29.12
CA SER A 47 3.50 -4.57 -30.42
C SER A 47 5.03 -4.65 -30.31
N THR A 48 5.65 -3.99 -29.34
CA THR A 48 7.12 -3.96 -29.22
C THR A 48 7.70 -5.30 -28.75
N MET A 49 7.10 -5.91 -27.72
CA MET A 49 7.52 -7.23 -27.23
C MET A 49 7.19 -8.34 -28.23
N ALA A 50 6.04 -8.27 -28.90
CA ALA A 50 5.73 -9.22 -29.98
C ALA A 50 6.70 -9.06 -31.16
N GLN A 51 7.03 -7.83 -31.56
CA GLN A 51 8.04 -7.60 -32.61
C GLN A 51 9.42 -8.12 -32.21
N LEU A 52 9.83 -7.92 -30.95
CA LEU A 52 11.09 -8.46 -30.44
C LEU A 52 11.09 -9.99 -30.48
N ALA A 53 10.02 -10.62 -29.99
CA ALA A 53 9.86 -12.07 -30.04
C ALA A 53 9.86 -12.60 -31.47
N LEU A 54 9.17 -11.93 -32.40
CA LEU A 54 9.18 -12.27 -33.82
C LEU A 54 10.58 -12.18 -34.44
N LYS A 55 11.37 -11.15 -34.09
CA LYS A 55 12.78 -11.05 -34.53
C LYS A 55 13.64 -12.19 -33.98
N ILE A 56 13.42 -12.58 -32.73
CA ILE A 56 14.13 -13.72 -32.11
C ILE A 56 13.74 -15.03 -32.81
N PHE A 57 12.46 -15.25 -33.07
CA PHE A 57 11.98 -16.45 -33.77
C PHE A 57 12.52 -16.53 -35.21
N ALA A 58 12.53 -15.41 -35.92
CA ALA A 58 13.12 -15.33 -37.25
C ALA A 58 14.62 -15.65 -37.23
N LYS A 59 15.38 -15.10 -36.27
CA LYS A 59 16.81 -15.38 -36.12
C LYS A 59 17.10 -16.84 -35.72
N ALA A 60 16.19 -17.46 -34.97
CA ALA A 60 16.30 -18.85 -34.54
C ALA A 60 15.87 -19.87 -35.61
N ASN A 61 15.36 -19.42 -36.77
CA ASN A 61 14.81 -20.24 -37.84
C ASN A 61 13.69 -21.19 -37.36
N VAL A 62 12.76 -20.63 -36.58
CA VAL A 62 11.67 -21.38 -35.92
C VAL A 62 10.34 -21.13 -36.62
N THR A 63 9.57 -22.20 -36.88
CA THR A 63 8.21 -22.09 -37.41
C THR A 63 7.26 -21.55 -36.36
N LYS A 64 6.48 -20.53 -36.72
CA LYS A 64 5.42 -19.98 -35.88
C LYS A 64 4.11 -20.70 -36.19
N SER A 65 3.54 -21.37 -35.20
CA SER A 65 2.13 -21.77 -35.23
C SER A 65 1.29 -20.72 -34.51
N ALA A 66 0.17 -20.32 -35.11
CA ALA A 66 -0.81 -19.44 -34.50
C ALA A 66 -2.18 -20.13 -34.58
N GLY A 67 -2.87 -20.30 -33.45
CA GLY A 67 -4.21 -20.87 -33.41
C GLY A 67 -4.50 -21.71 -32.17
N ARG A 68 -5.69 -22.32 -32.12
CA ARG A 68 -6.18 -23.12 -30.98
C ARG A 68 -5.45 -24.44 -30.73
N SER A 69 -4.57 -24.88 -31.63
CA SER A 69 -3.93 -26.20 -31.55
C SER A 69 -2.59 -26.22 -30.80
N CYS A 70 -2.45 -25.46 -29.69
CA CYS A 70 -1.18 -25.36 -28.96
C CYS A 70 -0.98 -26.43 -27.87
N TYR A 71 -1.80 -27.48 -27.84
CA TYR A 71 -1.84 -28.47 -26.76
C TYR A 71 -0.52 -29.24 -26.56
N ASN A 72 0.30 -29.40 -27.61
CA ASN A 72 1.58 -30.13 -27.52
C ASN A 72 2.81 -29.30 -27.91
N SER A 73 2.63 -28.04 -28.29
CA SER A 73 3.72 -27.18 -28.76
C SER A 73 4.48 -26.54 -27.60
N ARG A 74 5.69 -26.06 -27.87
CA ARG A 74 6.38 -25.16 -26.93
C ARG A 74 5.66 -23.82 -26.95
N ILE A 75 5.35 -23.29 -25.77
CA ILE A 75 4.52 -22.09 -25.65
C ILE A 75 5.40 -20.93 -25.18
N VAL A 76 5.32 -19.81 -25.90
CA VAL A 76 5.84 -18.52 -25.42
C VAL A 76 4.66 -17.66 -25.00
N GLN A 77 4.62 -17.29 -23.72
CA GLN A 77 3.74 -16.26 -23.22
C GLN A 77 4.57 -14.99 -23.04
N LEU A 78 4.28 -13.98 -23.87
CA LEU A 78 5.05 -12.73 -23.88
C LEU A 78 4.81 -11.85 -22.66
N LYS A 79 3.73 -12.14 -21.93
CA LYS A 79 3.38 -11.49 -20.67
C LYS A 79 2.92 -12.55 -19.70
N PHE A 80 3.78 -12.96 -18.78
CA PHE A 80 3.39 -13.75 -17.62
C PHE A 80 3.24 -12.84 -16.42
N ASP A 81 2.30 -13.23 -15.56
CA ASP A 81 2.06 -12.66 -14.26
C ASP A 81 2.25 -13.79 -13.25
N ALA A 82 3.27 -13.68 -12.38
CA ALA A 82 3.54 -14.72 -11.40
C ALA A 82 2.45 -14.83 -10.31
N ALA A 83 1.54 -13.86 -10.19
CA ALA A 83 0.36 -13.99 -9.34
C ALA A 83 -0.65 -15.03 -9.87
N SER A 84 -0.57 -15.38 -11.16
CA SER A 84 -1.36 -16.45 -11.77
C SER A 84 -0.44 -17.48 -12.44
N PRO A 85 0.26 -18.31 -11.66
CA PRO A 85 1.18 -19.28 -12.22
C PRO A 85 0.40 -20.31 -13.05
N HIS A 86 0.76 -20.47 -14.32
CA HIS A 86 0.31 -21.61 -15.09
C HIS A 86 0.93 -22.90 -14.52
N ASP A 87 0.08 -23.90 -14.30
CA ASP A 87 0.44 -25.19 -13.70
C ASP A 87 1.22 -26.12 -14.65
N ALA A 88 1.98 -25.54 -15.58
CA ALA A 88 2.76 -26.29 -16.54
C ALA A 88 4.08 -26.76 -15.91
N ALA A 89 4.37 -28.06 -16.04
CA ALA A 89 5.70 -28.60 -15.79
C ALA A 89 6.71 -28.04 -16.82
N ASP A 90 7.94 -27.74 -16.38
CA ASP A 90 9.05 -27.18 -17.18
C ASP A 90 8.77 -25.79 -17.78
N VAL A 91 8.69 -24.77 -16.92
CA VAL A 91 8.57 -23.37 -17.33
C VAL A 91 9.86 -22.61 -17.01
N THR A 92 10.44 -22.01 -18.04
CA THR A 92 11.53 -21.03 -17.90
C THR A 92 10.93 -19.62 -17.85
N LEU A 93 11.22 -18.88 -16.79
CA LEU A 93 10.75 -17.51 -16.59
C LEU A 93 11.86 -16.51 -16.85
N ILE A 94 11.55 -15.49 -17.64
CA ILE A 94 12.39 -14.34 -17.92
C ILE A 94 11.77 -13.13 -17.25
N HIS A 95 12.34 -12.69 -16.14
CA HIS A 95 11.81 -11.53 -15.42
C HIS A 95 12.23 -10.26 -16.16
N THR A 96 11.25 -9.48 -16.62
CA THR A 96 11.49 -8.18 -17.28
C THR A 96 11.19 -7.01 -16.35
N ASN A 97 10.24 -7.18 -15.44
CA ASN A 97 9.88 -6.16 -14.48
C ASN A 97 9.35 -6.79 -13.18
N ILE A 98 9.19 -6.00 -12.14
CA ILE A 98 8.47 -6.36 -10.93
C ILE A 98 7.19 -5.52 -10.93
N GLU A 99 6.05 -6.18 -10.83
CA GLU A 99 4.75 -5.52 -10.71
C GLU A 99 4.20 -5.80 -9.32
N GLY A 100 3.64 -4.78 -8.68
CA GLY A 100 2.93 -4.91 -7.40
C GLY A 100 1.75 -3.95 -7.38
N TYR A 101 0.99 -3.98 -6.29
CA TYR A 101 -0.13 -3.07 -6.07
C TYR A 101 0.32 -1.83 -5.32
N GLN A 102 -0.09 -0.66 -5.82
CA GLN A 102 0.05 0.64 -5.18
C GLN A 102 -1.32 1.27 -5.04
N PHE A 103 -1.41 2.34 -4.26
CA PHE A 103 -2.64 3.09 -4.15
C PHE A 103 -2.47 4.58 -4.40
N ILE A 104 -3.57 5.22 -4.82
CA ILE A 104 -3.73 6.67 -4.90
C ILE A 104 -4.78 7.09 -3.89
N THR A 105 -4.52 8.12 -3.12
CA THR A 105 -5.53 8.78 -2.28
C THR A 105 -5.37 10.29 -2.33
N CYS A 106 -6.44 11.04 -2.11
CA CYS A 106 -6.37 12.47 -1.80
C CYS A 106 -6.84 12.77 -0.39
N TYR A 107 -7.10 11.74 0.43
CA TYR A 107 -7.43 11.93 1.83
C TYR A 107 -6.20 12.39 2.61
N THR A 108 -6.42 13.38 3.45
CA THR A 108 -5.41 13.89 4.37
C THR A 108 -6.05 14.07 5.74
N GLU A 109 -5.44 13.53 6.77
CA GLU A 109 -5.86 13.79 8.14
C GLU A 109 -5.29 15.15 8.57
N PRO A 110 -6.12 16.04 9.14
CA PRO A 110 -5.65 17.29 9.72
C PRO A 110 -4.90 16.96 11.02
N TYR A 111 -3.59 16.79 10.94
CA TYR A 111 -2.78 16.49 12.11
C TYR A 111 -2.61 17.76 12.96
N VAL A 112 -3.26 17.77 14.13
CA VAL A 112 -3.02 18.76 15.20
C VAL A 112 -2.61 18.01 16.44
N THR A 113 -1.31 17.88 16.66
CA THR A 113 -0.83 17.42 17.97
C THR A 113 -0.59 18.58 18.89
N LEU A 114 -0.63 18.30 20.20
CA LEU A 114 -0.21 19.24 21.23
C LEU A 114 1.21 19.77 21.01
N TRP A 115 2.04 19.01 20.27
CA TRP A 115 3.37 19.44 19.82
C TRP A 115 3.34 20.77 19.06
N PHE A 116 2.24 21.06 18.36
CA PHE A 116 2.02 22.32 17.66
C PHE A 116 2.23 23.55 18.57
N TYR A 117 1.87 23.48 19.85
CA TYR A 117 2.07 24.60 20.79
C TYR A 117 3.54 24.79 21.20
N LEU A 118 4.39 23.76 21.08
CA LEU A 118 5.82 23.85 21.40
C LEU A 118 6.68 24.23 20.19
N THR A 119 6.17 24.01 18.98
CA THR A 119 6.89 24.26 17.71
C THR A 119 7.28 25.70 17.38
N PRO A 120 6.58 26.77 17.83
CA PRO A 120 6.94 28.14 17.42
C PRO A 120 8.37 28.53 17.78
N PHE A 121 8.92 27.93 18.84
CA PHE A 121 10.29 28.13 19.27
C PHE A 121 11.09 26.85 19.19
N GLN A 122 12.34 26.99 18.75
CA GLN A 122 13.32 25.91 18.79
C GLN A 122 13.59 25.49 20.25
N PRO A 123 13.88 24.20 20.52
CA PRO A 123 14.13 23.72 21.88
C PRO A 123 15.24 24.49 22.60
N GLU A 124 16.25 24.96 21.87
CA GLU A 124 17.33 25.80 22.40
C GLU A 124 16.80 27.11 23.00
N LEU A 125 15.80 27.72 22.37
CA LEU A 125 15.20 28.96 22.85
C LEU A 125 14.37 28.70 24.12
N TRP A 126 13.66 27.57 24.21
CA TRP A 126 12.96 27.17 25.43
C TRP A 126 13.91 26.96 26.59
N VAL A 127 15.04 26.29 26.36
CA VAL A 127 16.09 26.11 27.37
C VAL A 127 16.68 27.46 27.78
N LEU A 128 16.96 28.35 26.83
CA LEU A 128 17.45 29.70 27.10
C LEU A 128 16.42 30.53 27.90
N LEU A 129 15.14 30.41 27.58
CA LEU A 129 14.06 31.10 28.30
C LEU A 129 13.95 30.59 29.74
N LEU A 130 13.92 29.28 29.96
CA LEU A 130 13.86 28.70 31.30
C LEU A 130 15.09 29.05 32.14
N THR A 131 16.28 29.03 31.53
CA THR A 131 17.52 29.41 32.22
C THR A 131 17.56 30.90 32.55
N THR A 132 17.14 31.78 31.64
CA THR A 132 17.06 33.23 31.92
C THR A 132 16.03 33.56 32.99
N ILE A 133 14.85 32.93 32.98
CA ILE A 133 13.85 33.03 34.05
C ILE A 133 14.46 32.61 35.39
N GLY A 134 15.12 31.45 35.44
CA GLY A 134 15.79 30.96 36.64
C GLY A 134 16.87 31.91 37.16
N ILE A 135 17.69 32.48 36.27
CA ILE A 135 18.71 33.47 36.62
C ILE A 135 18.07 34.73 37.21
N ILE A 136 17.02 35.28 36.57
CA ILE A 136 16.35 36.49 37.07
C ILE A 136 15.70 36.23 38.42
N ILE A 137 15.02 35.10 38.60
CA ILE A 137 14.42 34.73 39.89
C ILE A 137 15.52 34.58 40.96
N SER A 138 16.62 33.88 40.66
CA SER A 138 17.74 33.69 41.60
C SER A 138 18.40 35.03 41.97
N LEU A 139 18.66 35.90 41.00
CA LEU A 139 19.31 37.18 41.22
C LEU A 139 18.41 38.14 42.01
N THR A 140 17.12 38.19 41.68
CA THR A 140 16.14 39.03 42.41
C THR A 140 15.91 38.51 43.82
N THR A 141 15.84 37.21 44.05
CA THR A 141 15.72 36.62 45.40
C THR A 141 16.97 36.82 46.25
N VAL A 142 18.17 36.69 45.67
CA VAL A 142 19.43 36.98 46.36
C VAL A 142 19.53 38.46 46.71
N CYS A 143 19.28 39.36 45.75
CA CYS A 143 19.25 40.80 46.02
C CYS A 143 18.17 41.16 47.05
N GLN A 144 16.99 40.54 46.97
CA GLN A 144 15.94 40.71 47.96
C GLN A 144 16.43 40.24 49.33
N HIS A 145 17.06 39.07 49.46
CA HIS A 145 17.58 38.57 50.74
C HIS A 145 18.62 39.51 51.37
N PHE A 146 19.58 40.00 50.58
CA PHE A 146 20.59 40.94 51.05
C PHE A 146 20.01 42.33 51.38
N CYS A 147 19.03 42.82 50.62
CA CYS A 147 18.34 44.08 50.90
C CYS A 147 17.28 43.95 52.02
N SER A 148 16.64 42.79 52.17
CA SER A 148 15.59 42.50 53.16
C SER A 148 16.14 42.21 54.54
N LEU A 149 17.45 41.97 54.64
CA LEU A 149 18.18 42.02 55.91
C LEU A 149 17.98 43.38 56.62
N LEU A 150 17.48 44.41 55.90
CA LEU A 150 17.05 45.68 56.48
C LEU A 150 15.53 45.83 56.76
N GLU A 151 14.59 45.04 56.20
CA GLU A 151 13.15 45.24 56.44
C GLU A 151 12.24 44.07 55.93
N HIS A 152 11.22 43.70 56.72
CA HIS A 152 10.34 42.53 56.53
C HIS A 152 9.13 42.74 55.57
N GLN A 153 9.34 43.00 54.28
CA GLN A 153 8.23 42.93 53.30
C GLN A 153 8.31 41.65 52.42
N PRO A 154 7.23 40.84 52.36
CA PRO A 154 7.19 39.68 51.47
C PRO A 154 6.93 40.11 50.02
N PHE A 155 7.89 39.84 49.14
CA PHE A 155 7.75 39.95 47.68
C PHE A 155 8.06 38.60 47.04
N SER A 156 7.23 38.19 46.08
CA SER A 156 7.37 36.91 45.38
C SER A 156 7.87 37.14 43.95
N ALA A 157 9.19 37.15 43.79
CA ALA A 157 9.83 37.46 42.51
C ALA A 157 9.43 36.48 41.38
N TRP A 158 9.24 35.19 41.70
CA TRP A 158 8.86 34.18 40.72
C TRP A 158 7.47 34.43 40.14
N MET A 159 6.50 34.83 40.96
CA MET A 159 5.15 35.17 40.49
C MET A 159 5.15 36.39 39.58
N TYR A 160 5.94 37.42 39.89
CA TYR A 160 6.07 38.59 39.03
C TYR A 160 6.65 38.23 37.66
N VAL A 161 7.75 37.47 37.64
CA VAL A 161 8.42 37.05 36.41
C VAL A 161 7.48 36.20 35.54
N LEU A 162 6.77 35.23 36.12
CA LEU A 162 5.80 34.42 35.37
C LEU A 162 4.59 35.23 34.91
N ALA A 163 4.02 36.09 35.76
CA ALA A 163 2.88 36.94 35.38
C ALA A 163 3.25 37.81 34.17
N SER A 164 4.40 38.48 34.22
CA SER A 164 4.86 39.30 33.09
C SER A 164 5.14 38.49 31.81
N LEU A 165 5.50 37.20 31.92
CA LEU A 165 5.65 36.29 30.77
C LEU A 165 4.31 35.93 30.12
N PHE A 166 3.23 35.90 30.91
CA PHE A 166 1.88 35.66 30.42
C PHE A 166 1.14 36.97 30.11
N GLU A 167 1.86 38.08 29.96
CA GLU A 167 1.30 39.43 29.75
C GLU A 167 0.36 39.92 30.86
N GLU A 168 0.46 39.32 32.05
CA GLU A 168 -0.29 39.69 33.25
C GLU A 168 0.51 40.66 34.13
N THR A 169 -0.21 41.60 34.76
CA THR A 169 0.43 42.57 35.66
C THR A 169 0.70 41.96 37.04
N GLY A 170 1.97 41.84 37.42
CA GLY A 170 2.35 41.45 38.79
C GLY A 170 2.40 42.65 39.75
N PHE A 171 2.05 42.43 41.02
CA PHE A 171 2.20 43.45 42.06
C PHE A 171 3.67 43.62 42.48
N VAL A 172 4.19 44.85 42.39
CA VAL A 172 5.52 45.23 42.87
C VAL A 172 5.39 46.23 44.02
N PRO A 173 5.94 45.95 45.21
CA PRO A 173 5.97 46.91 46.30
C PRO A 173 6.72 48.20 45.93
N THR A 174 6.14 49.35 46.25
CA THR A 174 6.67 50.69 45.91
C THR A 174 8.09 50.97 46.45
N ARG A 175 8.54 50.24 47.47
CA ARG A 175 9.92 50.35 48.00
C ARG A 175 10.94 49.64 47.10
N ILE A 176 10.60 48.46 46.58
CA ILE A 176 11.46 47.68 45.67
C ILE A 176 11.56 48.39 44.32
N GLU A 177 10.44 48.96 43.86
CA GLU A 177 10.36 49.75 42.62
C GLU A 177 11.36 50.92 42.58
N LYS A 178 11.64 51.55 43.72
CA LYS A 178 12.58 52.69 43.83
C LYS A 178 14.04 52.29 43.67
N GLN A 179 14.40 51.02 43.83
CA GLN A 179 15.77 50.58 43.71
C GLN A 179 16.17 50.46 42.23
N SER A 180 17.25 51.16 41.84
CA SER A 180 17.72 51.22 40.45
C SER A 180 17.99 49.83 39.86
N PHE A 181 18.51 48.90 40.67
CA PHE A 181 18.80 47.53 40.24
C PHE A 181 17.54 46.78 39.80
N PHE A 182 16.48 46.79 40.63
CA PHE A 182 15.22 46.13 40.30
C PHE A 182 14.54 46.77 39.09
N ARG A 183 14.58 48.11 39.00
CA ARG A 183 14.01 48.84 37.88
C ARG A 183 14.66 48.49 36.54
N ILE A 184 16.00 48.37 36.50
CA ILE A 184 16.72 48.00 35.28
C ILE A 184 16.46 46.52 34.95
N SER A 185 16.63 45.61 35.91
CA SER A 185 16.48 44.17 35.68
C SER A 185 15.06 43.78 35.28
N LEU A 186 14.04 44.23 36.02
CA LEU A 186 12.63 43.95 35.71
C LEU A 186 12.14 44.74 34.49
N GLY A 187 12.71 45.92 34.23
CA GLY A 187 12.44 46.70 33.02
C GLY A 187 12.92 45.99 31.76
N VAL A 188 14.17 45.52 31.75
CA VAL A 188 14.72 44.73 30.63
C VAL A 188 13.95 43.42 30.45
N TRP A 189 13.65 42.72 31.54
CA TRP A 189 12.82 41.51 31.49
C TRP A 189 11.43 41.77 30.91
N SER A 190 10.74 42.84 31.34
CA SER A 190 9.41 43.19 30.82
C SER A 190 9.45 43.47 29.31
N ILE A 191 10.45 44.21 28.83
CA ILE A 191 10.62 44.45 27.38
C ILE A 191 10.86 43.13 26.65
N MET A 192 11.76 42.30 27.16
CA MET A 192 12.07 41.00 26.56
C MET A 192 10.86 40.07 26.53
N SER A 193 10.10 40.04 27.62
CA SER A 193 8.87 39.25 27.76
C SER A 193 7.87 39.61 26.67
N VAL A 194 7.55 40.90 26.52
CA VAL A 194 6.63 41.39 25.48
C VAL A 194 7.12 41.04 24.07
N VAL A 195 8.43 41.09 23.81
CA VAL A 195 8.99 40.69 22.52
C VAL A 195 8.81 39.19 22.28
N LEU A 196 9.07 38.37 23.30
CA LEU A 196 8.94 36.91 23.21
C LEU A 196 7.49 36.47 23.04
N THR A 197 6.55 37.02 23.81
CA THR A 197 5.13 36.66 23.72
C THR A 197 4.54 37.08 22.37
N ASN A 198 4.83 38.30 21.91
CA ASN A 198 4.39 38.75 20.59
C ASN A 198 5.04 37.94 19.46
N GLY A 199 6.32 37.58 19.59
CA GLY A 199 7.01 36.71 18.62
C GLY A 199 6.38 35.31 18.56
N TYR A 200 6.13 34.70 19.72
CA TYR A 200 5.45 33.41 19.84
C TYR A 200 4.07 33.45 19.19
N ASN A 201 3.25 34.43 19.57
CA ASN A 201 1.89 34.61 19.03
C ASN A 201 1.93 34.85 17.51
N GLY A 202 2.86 35.68 17.02
CA GLY A 202 3.02 35.95 15.60
C GLY A 202 3.36 34.71 14.77
N ILE A 203 4.35 33.92 15.23
CA ILE A 203 4.72 32.66 14.56
C ILE A 203 3.55 31.67 14.63
N MET A 204 2.91 31.54 15.79
CA MET A 204 1.81 30.61 15.97
C MET A 204 0.59 30.95 15.09
N ILE A 205 0.24 32.23 14.97
CA ILE A 205 -0.81 32.70 14.05
C ILE A 205 -0.41 32.45 12.60
N SER A 206 0.85 32.72 12.23
CA SER A 206 1.35 32.46 10.87
C SER A 206 1.24 30.99 10.49
N GLU A 207 1.64 30.08 11.40
CA GLU A 207 1.53 28.63 11.20
C GLU A 207 0.07 28.18 11.11
N LEU A 208 -0.83 28.75 11.92
CA LEU A 208 -2.28 28.47 11.84
C LEU A 208 -2.91 28.92 10.51
N ASN A 209 -2.35 29.96 9.88
CA ASN A 209 -2.82 30.45 8.58
C ASN A 209 -2.14 29.75 7.39
N SER A 210 -1.01 29.08 7.61
CA SER A 210 -0.35 28.28 6.57
C SER A 210 -1.17 27.02 6.26
N PRO A 211 -1.17 26.51 5.01
CA PRO A 211 -1.75 25.21 4.70
C PRO A 211 -1.11 24.15 5.60
N ARG A 212 -1.87 23.68 6.59
CA ARG A 212 -1.36 22.81 7.65
C ARG A 212 -0.69 21.58 7.02
N ARG A 213 0.39 21.10 7.63
CA ARG A 213 1.02 19.82 7.24
C ARG A 213 -0.04 18.73 7.32
N GLN A 214 -0.48 18.32 6.15
CA GLN A 214 -1.47 17.27 5.96
C GLN A 214 -0.74 15.94 6.00
N SER A 215 -1.09 15.06 6.95
CA SER A 215 -0.63 13.68 6.93
C SER A 215 -1.53 12.88 6.00
N HIS A 216 -0.93 12.22 5.02
CA HIS A 216 -1.62 11.30 4.11
C HIS A 216 -1.05 9.89 4.31
N ALA A 217 -1.81 8.89 3.87
CA ALA A 217 -1.32 7.52 3.86
C ALA A 217 -0.26 7.36 2.76
N GLU A 218 0.95 6.93 3.14
CA GLU A 218 2.05 6.61 2.23
C GLU A 218 2.25 5.09 2.08
N THR A 219 1.86 4.31 3.10
CA THR A 219 2.03 2.85 3.16
C THR A 219 0.69 2.14 3.34
N PHE A 220 0.62 0.86 2.95
CA PHE A 220 -0.61 0.08 3.12
C PHE A 220 -0.94 -0.19 4.59
N GLY A 221 0.07 -0.22 5.47
CA GLY A 221 -0.14 -0.34 6.91
C GLY A 221 -1.00 0.80 7.50
N GLN A 222 -0.97 1.99 6.90
CA GLN A 222 -1.82 3.12 7.30
C GLN A 222 -3.25 3.03 6.77
N LEU A 223 -3.51 2.13 5.82
CA LEU A 223 -4.85 1.86 5.31
C LEU A 223 -5.60 0.81 6.14
N VAL A 224 -4.89 0.03 6.97
CA VAL A 224 -5.47 -1.06 7.77
C VAL A 224 -6.48 -0.50 8.77
N CYS A 225 -7.70 -1.06 8.76
CA CYS A 225 -8.77 -0.70 9.69
C CYS A 225 -8.52 -1.26 11.09
N THR A 226 -8.19 -2.56 11.18
CA THR A 226 -7.85 -3.26 12.43
C THR A 226 -6.67 -4.19 12.20
N ASN A 227 -5.67 -4.15 13.08
CA ASN A 227 -4.50 -5.04 13.04
C ASN A 227 -4.82 -6.42 13.68
N GLU A 228 -6.08 -6.86 13.59
CA GLU A 228 -6.54 -8.10 14.19
C GLU A 228 -5.86 -9.29 13.53
N PHE A 229 -5.77 -9.33 12.18
CA PHE A 229 -5.14 -10.44 11.46
C PHE A 229 -3.67 -10.63 11.88
N GLU A 230 -2.85 -9.58 11.92
CA GLU A 230 -1.44 -9.69 12.37
C GLU A 230 -1.33 -10.16 13.82
N THR A 231 -2.20 -9.65 14.70
CA THR A 231 -2.20 -10.03 16.12
C THR A 231 -2.56 -11.51 16.28
N GLN A 232 -3.61 -11.95 15.60
CA GLN A 232 -4.06 -13.35 15.66
C GLN A 232 -3.10 -14.31 14.95
N LEU A 233 -2.47 -13.87 13.86
CA LEU A 233 -1.41 -14.63 13.19
C LEU A 233 -0.24 -14.89 14.15
N LYS A 234 0.22 -13.88 14.88
CA LYS A 234 1.28 -14.04 15.89
C LYS A 234 0.89 -15.04 16.98
N VAL A 235 -0.36 -15.03 17.45
CA VAL A 235 -0.88 -16.00 18.43
C VAL A 235 -0.87 -17.42 17.85
N ALA A 236 -1.40 -17.61 16.64
CA ALA A 236 -1.43 -18.92 15.98
C ALA A 236 -0.03 -19.53 15.84
N ILE A 237 0.98 -18.70 15.57
CA ILE A 237 2.38 -19.14 15.45
C ILE A 237 3.01 -19.44 16.80
N MET A 238 2.77 -18.63 17.83
CA MET A 238 3.34 -18.90 19.16
C MET A 238 2.93 -20.28 19.70
N HIS A 239 1.76 -20.79 19.29
CA HIS A 239 1.24 -22.08 19.70
C HIS A 239 1.44 -23.22 18.68
N GLU A 240 2.37 -23.05 17.73
CA GLU A 240 2.72 -24.06 16.69
C GLU A 240 3.14 -25.44 17.27
N GLY A 241 3.31 -25.56 18.59
CA GLY A 241 3.57 -26.82 19.30
C GLY A 241 2.44 -27.42 20.12
N ASN A 242 1.31 -26.72 20.36
CA ASN A 242 0.25 -27.21 21.25
C ASN A 242 -1.15 -26.65 20.88
N PRO A 243 -1.95 -27.35 20.06
CA PRO A 243 -3.25 -26.87 19.58
C PRO A 243 -4.24 -26.49 20.69
N SER A 244 -4.14 -27.15 21.86
CA SER A 244 -5.01 -26.89 23.01
C SER A 244 -4.80 -25.52 23.65
N GLU A 245 -3.65 -24.88 23.46
CA GLU A 245 -3.41 -23.53 23.98
C GLU A 245 -4.00 -22.44 23.07
N LEU A 246 -4.09 -22.69 21.76
CA LEU A 246 -4.68 -21.74 20.81
C LEU A 246 -6.18 -21.49 21.10
N GLU A 247 -6.90 -22.50 21.58
CA GLU A 247 -8.31 -22.38 21.98
C GLU A 247 -8.52 -21.51 23.23
N THR A 248 -7.47 -21.29 24.03
CA THR A 248 -7.57 -20.46 25.25
C THR A 248 -7.32 -18.97 25.00
N ALA A 249 -6.90 -18.58 23.80
CA ALA A 249 -6.85 -17.18 23.40
C ALA A 249 -8.29 -16.67 23.16
N PRO A 250 -8.85 -15.82 24.05
CA PRO A 250 -10.30 -15.60 24.12
C PRO A 250 -10.93 -14.96 22.86
N ASN A 251 -10.13 -14.45 21.93
CA ASN A 251 -10.60 -13.75 20.73
C ASN A 251 -10.26 -14.46 19.41
N PHE A 252 -9.41 -15.50 19.41
CA PHE A 252 -8.98 -16.14 18.16
C PHE A 252 -10.12 -16.87 17.44
N PRO A 253 -10.95 -17.71 18.10
CA PRO A 253 -12.04 -18.41 17.44
C PRO A 253 -13.08 -17.47 16.82
N ILE A 254 -13.45 -16.42 17.56
CA ILE A 254 -14.43 -15.41 17.11
C ILE A 254 -13.92 -14.71 15.85
N TRP A 255 -12.67 -14.22 15.89
CA TRP A 255 -12.06 -13.56 14.75
C TRP A 255 -11.92 -14.49 13.55
N TYR A 256 -11.50 -15.74 13.77
CA TYR A 256 -11.33 -16.73 12.71
C TYR A 256 -12.67 -17.07 12.04
N ASP A 257 -13.75 -17.22 12.82
CA ASP A 257 -15.10 -17.44 12.31
C ASP A 257 -15.56 -16.25 11.45
N GLU A 258 -15.33 -15.01 11.89
CA GLU A 258 -15.63 -13.81 11.10
C GLU A 258 -14.81 -13.76 9.80
N PHE A 259 -13.52 -14.07 9.87
CA PHE A 259 -12.62 -14.12 8.70
C PHE A 259 -13.08 -15.18 7.69
N ILE A 260 -13.40 -16.39 8.16
CA ILE A 260 -13.88 -17.49 7.30
C ILE A 260 -15.24 -17.16 6.71
N LEU A 261 -16.16 -16.59 7.49
CA LEU A 261 -17.46 -16.17 6.98
C LEU A 261 -17.31 -15.12 5.87
N TYR A 262 -16.45 -14.13 6.08
CA TYR A 262 -16.15 -13.13 5.07
C TYR A 262 -15.50 -13.75 3.82
N PHE A 263 -14.50 -14.62 4.00
CA PHE A 263 -13.85 -15.36 2.91
C PHE A 263 -14.84 -16.18 2.07
N VAL A 264 -15.75 -16.90 2.72
CA VAL A 264 -16.79 -17.70 2.05
C VAL A 264 -17.74 -16.80 1.26
N ASN A 265 -18.16 -15.67 1.84
CA ASN A 265 -19.01 -14.69 1.15
C ASN A 265 -18.31 -14.13 -0.10
N VAL A 266 -17.06 -13.67 0.02
CA VAL A 266 -16.26 -13.16 -1.11
C VAL A 266 -16.05 -14.25 -2.17
N SER A 267 -15.79 -15.48 -1.75
CA SER A 267 -15.62 -16.63 -2.66
C SER A 267 -16.92 -17.01 -3.36
N GLY A 268 -18.06 -16.86 -2.71
CA GLY A 268 -19.38 -17.03 -3.32
C GLY A 268 -19.58 -16.11 -4.52
N PHE A 269 -19.19 -14.83 -4.40
CA PHE A 269 -19.27 -13.87 -5.51
C PHE A 269 -18.34 -14.24 -6.68
N SER A 270 -17.19 -14.87 -6.42
CA SER A 270 -16.25 -15.25 -7.49
C SER A 270 -16.75 -16.38 -8.40
N LYS A 271 -17.72 -17.19 -7.94
CA LYS A 271 -18.30 -18.32 -8.70
C LYS A 271 -19.44 -17.90 -9.63
N ILE A 272 -19.79 -16.62 -9.64
CA ILE A 272 -20.83 -16.07 -10.50
C ILE A 272 -20.27 -16.00 -11.93
N GLU A 273 -20.69 -16.95 -12.78
CA GLU A 273 -20.19 -17.09 -14.16
C GLU A 273 -20.71 -16.03 -15.15
N SER A 274 -21.74 -15.25 -14.80
CA SER A 274 -22.24 -14.14 -15.62
C SER A 274 -23.22 -13.24 -14.86
N PHE A 275 -23.17 -11.93 -15.11
CA PHE A 275 -24.19 -10.95 -14.66
C PHE A 275 -25.60 -11.28 -15.17
N ASN A 276 -25.73 -12.02 -16.27
CA ASN A 276 -27.00 -12.23 -16.95
C ASN A 276 -27.68 -13.58 -16.64
N SER A 277 -27.04 -14.52 -15.92
CA SER A 277 -27.51 -15.91 -15.82
C SER A 277 -27.98 -16.36 -14.43
N ILE A 278 -28.14 -15.46 -13.46
CA ILE A 278 -28.38 -15.87 -12.06
C ILE A 278 -29.88 -15.76 -11.70
N ASN A 279 -30.41 -16.81 -11.06
CA ASN A 279 -31.60 -16.69 -10.21
C ASN A 279 -31.24 -15.86 -8.96
N LEU A 280 -31.44 -14.54 -9.07
CA LEU A 280 -31.07 -13.47 -8.13
C LEU A 280 -31.56 -13.63 -6.67
N HIS A 281 -32.42 -14.61 -6.37
CA HIS A 281 -33.16 -14.64 -5.10
C HIS A 281 -32.35 -15.00 -3.85
N GLN A 282 -31.07 -15.34 -3.98
CA GLN A 282 -30.25 -15.81 -2.85
C GLN A 282 -28.93 -15.08 -2.65
N ILE A 283 -28.62 -14.07 -3.47
CA ILE A 283 -27.41 -13.27 -3.29
C ILE A 283 -27.78 -12.08 -2.42
N ASN A 284 -27.28 -12.07 -1.18
CA ASN A 284 -27.25 -10.87 -0.37
C ASN A 284 -26.45 -9.82 -1.15
N ASP A 285 -27.13 -8.75 -1.57
CA ASP A 285 -26.49 -7.69 -2.34
C ASP A 285 -25.35 -7.09 -1.51
N VAL A 286 -24.25 -6.78 -2.17
CA VAL A 286 -23.04 -6.24 -1.52
C VAL A 286 -23.31 -4.90 -0.82
N ASN A 287 -24.44 -4.27 -1.13
CA ASN A 287 -24.87 -3.01 -0.57
C ASN A 287 -25.05 -3.02 0.97
N ASP A 288 -25.10 -4.20 1.61
CA ASP A 288 -25.07 -4.34 3.08
C ASP A 288 -23.67 -4.15 3.69
N THR A 289 -22.62 -4.10 2.87
CA THR A 289 -21.29 -3.67 3.34
C THR A 289 -21.26 -2.15 3.40
N VAL A 290 -22.03 -1.58 4.33
CA VAL A 290 -21.78 -0.22 4.82
C VAL A 290 -20.42 -0.28 5.50
N GLY A 291 -19.36 -0.11 4.71
CA GLY A 291 -18.00 -0.02 5.23
C GLY A 291 -17.95 1.02 6.33
N ASP A 292 -17.17 0.72 7.37
CA ASP A 292 -17.04 1.62 8.50
C ASP A 292 -16.55 2.99 7.99
N SER A 293 -17.27 4.06 8.33
CA SER A 293 -16.87 5.41 7.94
C SER A 293 -15.49 5.81 8.47
N GLU A 294 -15.00 5.10 9.49
CA GLU A 294 -13.67 5.30 10.06
C GLU A 294 -12.56 4.62 9.23
N CYS A 295 -12.90 3.70 8.33
CA CYS A 295 -11.94 2.89 7.59
C CYS A 295 -11.86 3.24 6.10
N TYR A 296 -10.71 2.95 5.50
CA TYR A 296 -10.50 3.24 4.08
C TYR A 296 -11.36 2.33 3.21
N SER A 297 -12.04 2.94 2.23
CA SER A 297 -12.60 2.23 1.08
C SER A 297 -11.48 1.91 0.09
N LEU A 298 -11.22 0.63 -0.17
CA LEU A 298 -10.15 0.14 -1.03
C LEU A 298 -10.74 -0.18 -2.42
N LEU A 299 -10.85 0.85 -3.26
CA LEU A 299 -11.49 0.72 -4.57
C LEU A 299 -10.49 0.26 -5.62
N SER A 300 -10.89 -0.67 -6.47
CA SER A 300 -10.06 -1.19 -7.55
C SER A 300 -10.84 -1.33 -8.85
N PRO A 301 -10.15 -1.30 -10.01
CA PRO A 301 -10.82 -1.57 -11.28
C PRO A 301 -11.42 -2.98 -11.29
N LEU A 302 -12.52 -3.14 -12.02
CA LEU A 302 -13.10 -4.43 -12.36
C LEU A 302 -12.64 -4.80 -13.76
N GLU A 303 -12.14 -6.02 -13.97
CA GLU A 303 -11.70 -6.41 -15.31
C GLU A 303 -12.91 -6.69 -16.21
N PRO A 304 -13.10 -5.94 -17.32
CA PRO A 304 -14.29 -6.09 -18.16
C PRO A 304 -14.32 -7.41 -18.92
N ASN A 305 -13.15 -8.04 -19.10
CA ASN A 305 -12.98 -9.21 -19.98
C ASN A 305 -13.11 -10.55 -19.24
N ASN A 306 -13.19 -10.53 -17.91
CA ASN A 306 -13.45 -11.74 -17.15
C ASN A 306 -14.95 -11.84 -16.88
N GLU A 307 -15.70 -12.39 -17.84
CA GLU A 307 -17.10 -12.78 -17.64
C GLU A 307 -17.30 -13.62 -16.36
N ARG A 308 -16.21 -14.24 -15.87
CA ARG A 308 -16.14 -15.11 -14.69
C ARG A 308 -15.72 -14.45 -13.38
N GLN A 309 -15.29 -13.17 -13.35
CA GLN A 309 -14.81 -12.56 -12.10
C GLN A 309 -15.44 -11.18 -11.88
N PRO A 310 -16.57 -11.11 -11.16
CA PRO A 310 -17.22 -9.84 -10.85
C PRO A 310 -16.56 -9.09 -9.66
N LEU A 311 -15.40 -9.54 -9.18
CA LEU A 311 -14.70 -8.95 -8.05
C LEU A 311 -13.74 -7.83 -8.48
N PRO A 312 -13.61 -6.75 -7.70
CA PRO A 312 -12.54 -5.77 -7.87
C PRO A 312 -11.16 -6.43 -7.88
N GLU A 313 -10.26 -5.96 -8.74
CA GLU A 313 -8.97 -6.60 -9.01
C GLU A 313 -8.15 -6.85 -7.73
N PHE A 314 -8.08 -5.87 -6.82
CA PHE A 314 -7.33 -6.05 -5.58
C PHE A 314 -8.02 -7.00 -4.58
N LEU A 315 -9.35 -6.99 -4.52
CA LEU A 315 -10.10 -7.92 -3.66
C LEU A 315 -9.92 -9.37 -4.14
N SER A 316 -9.82 -9.61 -5.44
CA SER A 316 -9.57 -10.95 -5.97
C SER A 316 -8.18 -11.47 -5.55
N VAL A 317 -7.17 -10.60 -5.53
CA VAL A 317 -5.82 -10.93 -5.03
C VAL A 317 -5.85 -11.25 -3.55
N LEU A 318 -6.50 -10.42 -2.72
CA LEU A 318 -6.64 -10.69 -1.28
C LEU A 318 -7.41 -12.00 -1.02
N ARG A 319 -8.44 -12.30 -1.82
CA ARG A 319 -9.16 -13.58 -1.74
C ARG A 319 -8.25 -14.77 -2.04
N ILE A 320 -7.42 -14.70 -3.08
CA ILE A 320 -6.46 -15.77 -3.41
C ILE A 320 -5.44 -15.93 -2.27
N LEU A 321 -4.97 -14.81 -1.70
CA LEU A 321 -4.07 -14.83 -0.56
C LEU A 321 -4.73 -15.48 0.67
N ALA A 322 -6.01 -15.20 0.91
CA ALA A 322 -6.79 -15.80 1.99
C ALA A 322 -7.05 -17.30 1.76
N GLU A 323 -7.29 -17.71 0.51
CA GLU A 323 -7.42 -19.12 0.11
C GLU A 323 -6.12 -19.88 0.38
N ASN A 324 -4.98 -19.30 -0.04
CA ASN A 324 -3.66 -19.85 0.24
C ASN A 324 -3.41 -19.92 1.75
N PHE A 325 -3.77 -18.89 2.51
CA PHE A 325 -3.65 -18.90 3.97
C PHE A 325 -4.47 -20.03 4.59
N ASN A 326 -5.73 -20.19 4.19
CA ASN A 326 -6.62 -21.23 4.70
C ASN A 326 -6.05 -22.64 4.39
N THR A 327 -5.59 -22.88 3.17
CA THR A 327 -4.94 -24.16 2.84
C THR A 327 -3.63 -24.38 3.60
N PHE A 328 -2.92 -23.30 3.92
CA PHE A 328 -1.62 -23.34 4.56
C PHE A 328 -1.71 -23.64 6.06
N VAL A 329 -2.55 -22.91 6.79
CA VAL A 329 -2.76 -23.04 8.24
C VAL A 329 -3.00 -24.49 8.65
N PHE A 330 -3.68 -25.28 7.81
CA PHE A 330 -3.95 -26.68 8.10
C PHE A 330 -2.85 -27.67 7.67
N ASN A 331 -1.97 -27.31 6.73
CA ASN A 331 -1.09 -28.30 6.08
C ASN A 331 0.38 -28.23 6.48
N LYS A 332 0.95 -27.05 6.73
CA LYS A 332 2.36 -26.87 7.16
C LYS A 332 2.47 -25.55 7.89
N PRO A 333 3.13 -25.43 9.05
CA PRO A 333 3.18 -24.14 9.76
C PRO A 333 4.47 -23.31 9.54
N SER A 334 5.49 -23.85 8.85
CA SER A 334 6.83 -23.23 8.76
C SER A 334 7.08 -22.15 7.69
N ILE A 335 6.05 -21.50 7.12
CA ILE A 335 6.23 -20.50 6.03
C ILE A 335 6.34 -19.06 6.56
N HIS A 336 7.09 -18.25 5.82
CA HIS A 336 7.28 -16.82 5.98
C HIS A 336 5.97 -16.03 6.16
N GLN A 337 5.67 -15.76 7.43
CA GLN A 337 4.58 -14.95 7.97
C GLN A 337 4.35 -13.63 7.21
N LYS A 338 5.42 -13.03 6.70
CA LYS A 338 5.39 -11.75 5.97
C LYS A 338 4.55 -11.80 4.69
N VAL A 339 4.32 -12.97 4.09
CA VAL A 339 3.53 -13.10 2.86
C VAL A 339 2.05 -12.79 3.09
N PHE A 340 1.55 -13.04 4.31
CA PHE A 340 0.14 -12.90 4.65
C PHE A 340 -0.19 -11.57 5.36
N ILE A 341 0.78 -10.68 5.57
CA ILE A 341 0.55 -9.42 6.29
C ILE A 341 -0.50 -8.54 5.60
N ASP A 342 -0.61 -8.63 4.27
CA ASP A 342 -1.58 -7.90 3.48
C ASP A 342 -3.03 -8.37 3.72
N LEU A 343 -3.24 -9.53 4.36
CA LEU A 343 -4.58 -9.98 4.78
C LEU A 343 -5.17 -9.13 5.92
N ASN A 344 -4.39 -8.25 6.56
CA ASN A 344 -4.94 -7.18 7.40
C ASN A 344 -5.91 -6.27 6.63
N LEU A 345 -5.74 -6.16 5.30
CA LEU A 345 -6.65 -5.40 4.44
C LEU A 345 -7.89 -6.21 4.05
N PHE A 346 -7.87 -7.54 4.21
CA PHE A 346 -8.99 -8.44 3.89
C PHE A 346 -9.99 -8.51 5.05
N SER A 347 -10.68 -7.41 5.30
CA SER A 347 -11.65 -7.27 6.37
C SER A 347 -13.00 -6.80 5.84
N PRO A 348 -14.14 -7.27 6.38
CA PRO A 348 -15.46 -6.76 6.04
C PRO A 348 -15.66 -5.27 6.37
N ARG A 349 -14.80 -4.69 7.21
CA ARG A 349 -14.84 -3.25 7.54
C ARG A 349 -14.37 -2.37 6.38
N HIS A 350 -13.56 -2.91 5.48
CA HIS A 350 -13.15 -2.22 4.26
C HIS A 350 -14.24 -2.32 3.18
N ALA A 351 -14.60 -1.18 2.60
CA ALA A 351 -15.44 -1.16 1.42
C ALA A 351 -14.58 -1.36 0.16
N PHE A 352 -14.80 -2.47 -0.56
CA PHE A 352 -14.11 -2.76 -1.83
C PHE A 352 -14.89 -2.30 -3.07
N PHE A 353 -16.14 -1.91 -2.88
CA PHE A 353 -17.05 -1.52 -3.94
C PHE A 353 -17.42 -0.04 -3.80
N PRO A 354 -17.62 0.69 -4.90
CA PRO A 354 -18.01 2.08 -4.81
C PRO A 354 -19.42 2.22 -4.24
N LYS A 355 -19.69 3.30 -3.52
CA LYS A 355 -21.00 3.55 -2.89
C LYS A 355 -22.13 3.49 -3.92
N GLY A 356 -23.18 2.71 -3.63
CA GLY A 356 -24.33 2.49 -4.51
C GLY A 356 -24.10 1.43 -5.60
N PHE A 357 -22.99 0.70 -5.54
CA PHE A 357 -22.79 -0.49 -6.37
C PHE A 357 -23.73 -1.60 -5.93
N SER A 358 -24.32 -2.29 -6.91
CA SER A 358 -25.20 -3.44 -6.69
C SER A 358 -25.04 -4.40 -7.85
N TYR A 359 -24.88 -5.69 -7.56
CA TYR A 359 -24.88 -6.72 -8.61
C TYR A 359 -26.25 -6.90 -9.27
N LEU A 360 -27.31 -6.44 -8.60
CA LEU A 360 -28.69 -6.56 -9.07
C LEU A 360 -29.06 -5.46 -10.08
N SER A 361 -28.21 -4.45 -10.23
CA SER A 361 -28.48 -3.33 -11.13
C SER A 361 -28.23 -3.72 -12.59
N ARG A 362 -29.33 -3.82 -13.36
CA ARG A 362 -29.34 -4.23 -14.77
C ARG A 362 -28.58 -3.30 -15.72
N ASN A 363 -28.26 -2.08 -15.27
CA ASN A 363 -27.63 -1.04 -16.11
C ASN A 363 -26.15 -0.83 -15.76
N LEU A 364 -25.51 -1.78 -15.05
CA LEU A 364 -24.10 -1.69 -14.74
C LEU A 364 -23.26 -1.90 -16.01
N THR A 365 -22.73 -0.80 -16.54
CA THR A 365 -21.69 -0.82 -17.57
C THR A 365 -20.34 -0.57 -16.93
N TYR A 366 -19.26 -1.09 -17.54
CA TYR A 366 -17.89 -0.83 -17.09
C TYR A 366 -17.62 0.68 -16.88
N LEU A 367 -18.04 1.51 -17.83
CA LEU A 367 -17.93 2.97 -17.75
C LEU A 367 -18.71 3.56 -16.57
N SER A 368 -19.88 2.99 -16.22
CA SER A 368 -20.62 3.42 -15.04
C SER A 368 -19.83 3.14 -13.77
N ILE A 369 -19.25 1.94 -13.64
CA ILE A 369 -18.48 1.56 -12.46
C ILE A 369 -17.21 2.39 -12.34
N GLN A 370 -16.49 2.59 -13.44
CA GLN A 370 -15.30 3.45 -13.47
C GLN A 370 -15.64 4.88 -13.00
N ARG A 371 -16.75 5.45 -13.48
CA ARG A 371 -17.23 6.77 -13.00
C ARG A 371 -17.60 6.76 -11.52
N MET A 372 -18.13 5.66 -11.00
CA MET A 372 -18.45 5.54 -9.57
C MET A 372 -17.18 5.47 -8.72
N ILE A 373 -16.17 4.72 -9.17
CA ILE A 373 -14.86 4.66 -8.51
C ILE A 373 -14.21 6.04 -8.53
N GLU A 374 -14.12 6.68 -9.71
CA GLU A 374 -13.59 8.03 -9.87
C GLU A 374 -14.28 9.01 -8.91
N ARG A 375 -15.62 9.03 -8.88
CA ARG A 375 -16.40 9.85 -7.93
C ARG A 375 -16.10 9.55 -6.47
N GLY A 376 -15.77 8.31 -6.13
CA GLY A 376 -15.37 7.93 -4.78
C GLY A 376 -14.02 8.52 -4.41
N VAL A 377 -13.04 8.40 -5.31
CA VAL A 377 -11.66 8.87 -5.11
C VAL A 377 -11.61 10.40 -5.01
N VAL A 378 -12.26 11.12 -5.93
CA VAL A 378 -12.21 12.60 -5.97
C VAL A 378 -13.00 13.29 -4.86
N LYS A 379 -13.79 12.55 -4.07
CA LYS A 379 -14.44 13.09 -2.86
C LYS A 379 -13.43 13.34 -1.73
N CYS A 380 -12.22 12.79 -1.83
CA CYS A 380 -11.17 12.91 -0.81
C CYS A 380 -11.63 12.58 0.61
N GLY A 381 -12.54 11.61 0.74
CA GLY A 381 -12.77 10.89 2.00
C GLY A 381 -11.75 9.76 2.17
N LYS A 382 -11.86 8.96 3.24
CA LYS A 382 -11.05 7.74 3.45
C LYS A 382 -11.27 6.72 2.34
N THR A 383 -10.64 6.94 1.20
CA THR A 383 -10.78 6.15 -0.02
C THR A 383 -9.41 6.09 -0.69
N ALA A 384 -8.98 4.88 -1.00
CA ALA A 384 -7.74 4.60 -1.71
C ALA A 384 -8.09 3.83 -2.98
N TYR A 385 -7.66 4.35 -4.12
CA TYR A 385 -7.72 3.63 -5.39
C TYR A 385 -6.50 2.70 -5.48
N VAL A 386 -6.72 1.39 -5.40
CA VAL A 386 -5.67 0.38 -5.43
C VAL A 386 -5.63 -0.27 -6.81
N ALA A 387 -4.46 -0.27 -7.44
CA ALA A 387 -4.25 -0.93 -8.73
C ALA A 387 -2.78 -1.33 -8.89
N LYS A 388 -2.48 -2.06 -9.96
CA LYS A 388 -1.10 -2.39 -10.34
C LYS A 388 -0.29 -1.10 -10.53
N SER A 389 0.94 -1.08 -10.03
CA SER A 389 1.92 0.02 -10.17
C SER A 389 2.01 0.59 -11.59
N SER A 390 1.99 -0.27 -12.61
CA SER A 390 1.99 0.14 -14.02
C SER A 390 0.75 0.96 -14.44
N LYS A 391 -0.43 0.64 -13.87
CA LYS A 391 -1.70 1.34 -14.11
C LYS A 391 -1.84 2.60 -13.24
N ILE A 392 -1.27 2.58 -12.03
CA ILE A 392 -1.34 3.67 -11.06
C ILE A 392 -0.73 4.96 -11.60
N ILE A 393 0.38 4.88 -12.33
CA ILE A 393 1.02 6.08 -12.93
C ILE A 393 0.06 6.77 -13.91
N ALA A 394 -0.55 6.00 -14.82
CA ALA A 394 -1.49 6.54 -15.81
C ALA A 394 -2.75 7.11 -15.14
N GLU A 395 -3.29 6.42 -14.12
CA GLU A 395 -4.45 6.90 -13.37
C GLU A 395 -4.13 8.20 -12.60
N TYR A 396 -2.94 8.28 -11.98
CA TYR A 396 -2.48 9.49 -11.30
C TYR A 396 -2.37 10.69 -12.25
N GLU A 397 -1.78 10.50 -13.43
CA GLU A 397 -1.67 11.53 -14.45
C GLU A 397 -3.05 11.99 -14.94
N PHE A 398 -3.96 11.02 -15.18
CA PHE A 398 -5.34 11.30 -15.56
C PHE A 398 -6.08 12.12 -14.49
N LEU A 399 -6.06 11.68 -13.23
CA LEU A 399 -6.74 12.36 -12.12
C LEU A 399 -6.15 13.74 -11.86
N SER A 400 -4.83 13.88 -11.84
CA SER A 400 -4.14 15.16 -11.60
C SER A 400 -4.42 16.18 -12.71
N LYS A 401 -4.53 15.72 -13.97
CA LYS A 401 -4.88 16.59 -15.09
C LYS A 401 -6.36 16.98 -15.10
N LYS A 402 -7.25 16.07 -14.72
CA LYS A 402 -8.70 16.29 -14.75
C LYS A 402 -9.22 17.08 -13.55
N TYR A 403 -8.55 16.95 -12.39
CA TYR A 403 -8.93 17.58 -11.13
C TYR A 403 -7.75 18.37 -10.54
N PRO A 404 -7.36 19.51 -11.13
CA PRO A 404 -6.16 20.26 -10.75
C PRO A 404 -6.21 20.84 -9.33
N ASP A 405 -7.42 21.07 -8.79
CA ASP A 405 -7.63 21.58 -7.43
C ASP A 405 -7.49 20.51 -6.35
N ILE A 406 -7.37 19.24 -6.74
CA ILE A 406 -7.24 18.10 -5.82
C ILE A 406 -5.80 17.59 -5.86
N LYS A 407 -5.16 17.56 -4.70
CA LYS A 407 -3.83 16.97 -4.55
C LYS A 407 -3.96 15.47 -4.29
N PHE A 408 -3.51 14.67 -5.24
CA PHE A 408 -3.41 13.22 -5.11
C PHE A 408 -2.02 12.82 -4.61
N PHE A 409 -1.98 11.75 -3.84
CA PHE A 409 -0.79 11.13 -3.28
C PHE A 409 -0.73 9.68 -3.73
N VAL A 410 0.45 9.22 -4.15
CA VAL A 410 0.72 7.84 -4.54
C VAL A 410 1.49 7.16 -3.43
N SER A 411 1.14 5.92 -3.11
CA SER A 411 1.85 5.13 -2.10
C SER A 411 3.32 4.93 -2.47
N THR A 412 4.20 5.05 -1.48
CA THR A 412 5.64 4.81 -1.64
C THR A 412 5.95 3.31 -1.65
N GLU A 413 5.08 2.52 -1.02
CA GLU A 413 5.20 1.06 -0.94
C GLU A 413 4.35 0.35 -2.00
N THR A 414 4.85 -0.80 -2.44
CA THR A 414 4.18 -1.79 -3.29
C THR A 414 3.91 -3.07 -2.52
N VAL A 415 2.65 -3.52 -2.45
CA VAL A 415 2.28 -4.81 -1.84
C VAL A 415 2.05 -5.89 -2.88
N GLN A 416 2.10 -7.16 -2.46
CA GLN A 416 1.92 -8.31 -3.34
C GLN A 416 2.76 -8.19 -4.62
N SER A 417 4.06 -7.88 -4.47
CA SER A 417 4.96 -7.70 -5.60
C SER A 417 5.34 -9.05 -6.19
N TYR A 418 5.19 -9.19 -7.50
CA TYR A 418 5.53 -10.39 -8.25
C TYR A 418 6.34 -10.04 -9.50
N PRO A 419 7.25 -10.93 -9.93
CA PRO A 419 7.94 -10.73 -11.20
C PRO A 419 6.94 -10.86 -12.35
N THR A 420 7.10 -9.99 -13.35
CA THR A 420 6.42 -10.09 -14.64
C THR A 420 7.44 -10.23 -15.75
N GLY A 421 7.04 -10.82 -16.87
CA GLY A 421 7.90 -10.90 -18.05
C GLY A 421 7.48 -11.96 -19.04
N ILE A 422 8.43 -12.77 -19.52
CA ILE A 422 8.18 -13.77 -20.56
C ILE A 422 8.27 -15.18 -19.97
N SER A 423 7.23 -16.00 -20.14
CA SER A 423 7.27 -17.41 -19.77
C SER A 423 7.43 -18.28 -21.01
N LEU A 424 8.30 -19.27 -20.89
CA LEU A 424 8.62 -20.21 -21.96
C LEU A 424 8.37 -21.62 -21.43
N ASN A 425 7.35 -22.29 -21.95
CA ASN A 425 7.00 -23.67 -21.58
C ASN A 425 7.79 -24.66 -22.44
N LYS A 426 8.36 -25.70 -21.82
CA LYS A 426 9.22 -26.72 -22.45
C LYS A 426 10.43 -26.11 -23.15
N ALA A 427 11.03 -25.11 -22.51
CA ALA A 427 12.05 -24.26 -23.12
C ALA A 427 13.47 -24.83 -23.01
N TRP A 428 13.64 -25.98 -22.37
CA TRP A 428 14.92 -26.63 -22.15
C TRP A 428 15.74 -26.71 -23.44
N ARG A 429 16.96 -26.13 -23.42
CA ARG A 429 17.92 -26.06 -24.53
C ARG A 429 17.43 -25.39 -25.82
N SER A 430 16.35 -24.61 -25.78
CA SER A 430 15.89 -23.87 -26.97
C SER A 430 16.85 -22.74 -27.36
N SER A 431 17.16 -22.62 -28.66
CA SER A 431 17.89 -21.47 -29.22
C SER A 431 17.19 -20.14 -28.95
N ILE A 432 15.86 -20.16 -28.77
CA ILE A 432 15.04 -19.00 -28.43
C ILE A 432 15.39 -18.47 -27.04
N VAL A 433 15.60 -19.34 -26.05
CA VAL A 433 16.03 -18.92 -24.70
C VAL A 433 17.37 -18.19 -24.79
N ASN A 434 18.30 -18.70 -25.59
CA ASN A 434 19.59 -18.05 -25.81
C ASN A 434 19.44 -16.71 -26.55
N GLY A 435 18.49 -16.61 -27.48
CA GLY A 435 18.12 -15.36 -28.14
C GLY A 435 17.67 -14.30 -27.15
N PHE A 436 16.73 -14.61 -26.26
CA PHE A 436 16.30 -13.69 -25.20
C PHE A 436 17.42 -13.38 -24.20
N LYS A 437 18.25 -14.38 -23.84
CA LYS A 437 19.44 -14.18 -22.98
C LYS A 437 20.43 -13.18 -23.58
N SER A 438 20.66 -13.24 -24.89
CA SER A 438 21.61 -12.35 -25.57
C SER A 438 21.15 -10.89 -25.63
N LEU A 439 19.85 -10.62 -25.44
CA LEU A 439 19.27 -9.29 -25.53
C LEU A 439 19.18 -8.57 -24.17
N GLY A 440 19.13 -9.33 -23.07
CA GLY A 440 18.97 -8.78 -21.73
C GLY A 440 20.21 -8.96 -20.88
N SER A 441 21.17 -8.03 -20.93
CA SER A 441 22.30 -7.97 -20.00
C SER A 441 21.89 -7.64 -18.54
N GLY A 442 20.61 -7.30 -18.29
CA GLY A 442 20.06 -7.02 -16.96
C GLY A 442 18.91 -7.94 -16.51
N ALA A 443 18.58 -9.00 -17.25
CA ALA A 443 17.47 -9.91 -16.89
C ALA A 443 17.94 -11.04 -15.95
N THR A 444 17.18 -11.31 -14.88
CA THR A 444 17.42 -12.42 -13.95
C THR A 444 16.69 -13.67 -14.43
N TRP A 445 17.38 -14.82 -14.47
CA TRP A 445 16.86 -16.08 -15.02
C TRP A 445 16.57 -17.09 -13.93
N ARG A 446 15.40 -17.72 -13.95
CA ARG A 446 15.06 -18.82 -13.04
C ARG A 446 14.39 -19.95 -13.80
N ASN A 447 14.98 -21.15 -13.72
CA ASN A 447 14.37 -22.38 -14.22
C ASN A 447 13.63 -23.05 -13.06
N ARG A 448 12.37 -23.43 -13.29
CA ARG A 448 11.59 -24.25 -12.36
C ARG A 448 11.48 -25.64 -12.99
N ASN A 449 12.31 -26.57 -12.52
CA ASN A 449 12.29 -27.97 -12.94
C ASN A 449 11.20 -28.75 -12.21
#